data_AF-A0A3C1ZH07-F1
#
_entry.id   AF-A0A3C1ZH07-F1
#
_cell.length_a   1.000
_cell.length_b   1.000
_cell.length_c   1.000
_cell.angle_alpha   90.00
_cell.angle_beta   90.00
_cell.angle_gamma   90.00
#
_symmetry.space_group_name_H-M   'P 1'
#
loop_
_entity.id
_entity.type
_entity.pdbx_description
1 polymer ?
#
loop_
_entity_poly.entity_id
_entity_poly.type
_entity_poly.pdbx_seq_one_letter_code
_entity_poly.pdbx_strand_id
1 'polypeptide(L)' 'METLSKVESYLIDLGISYQELSKGAWLIEDESKGMPKMVVSHVDPIVIVRADVLPVPGNNREELFATLLKLNGNDFLHGA' A
#
# COMPACT_ATOMS: atom_id res chain seq x y z
N MET A 1 18.14 15.36 -17.38
CA MET A 1 16.79 14.77 -17.40
C MET A 1 16.83 13.67 -16.37
N GLU A 2 16.18 13.83 -15.21
CA GLU A 2 16.13 12.73 -14.23
C GLU A 2 15.34 11.58 -14.87
N THR A 3 15.93 10.38 -14.87
CA THR A 3 15.27 9.19 -15.38
C THR A 3 14.20 8.79 -14.37
N LEU A 4 12.99 8.45 -14.86
CA LEU A 4 11.92 7.95 -14.01
C LEU A 4 12.38 6.72 -13.24
N SER A 5 11.97 6.61 -11.97
CA SER A 5 12.23 5.40 -11.20
C SER A 5 11.50 4.20 -11.82
N LYS A 6 11.97 2.99 -11.50
CA LYS A 6 11.30 1.77 -11.96
C LYS A 6 9.86 1.67 -11.46
N VAL A 7 9.59 2.20 -10.25
CA VAL A 7 8.24 2.26 -9.68
C VAL A 7 7.34 3.17 -10.50
N GLU A 8 7.78 4.39 -10.80
CA GLU A 8 6.99 5.34 -11.60
C GLU A 8 6.71 4.82 -13.01
N SER A 9 7.75 4.27 -13.65
CA SER A 9 7.60 3.67 -14.97
C SER A 9 6.55 2.55 -14.94
N TYR A 10 6.56 1.72 -13.90
CA TYR A 10 5.57 0.65 -13.71
C TYR A 10 4.15 1.17 -13.48
N LEU A 11 3.97 2.24 -12.69
CA LEU A 11 2.65 2.86 -12.48
C LEU A 11 2.10 3.45 -13.78
N ILE A 12 2.96 4.10 -14.58
CA ILE A 12 2.61 4.63 -15.91
C ILE A 12 2.23 3.50 -16.86
N ASP A 13 3.02 2.43 -16.93
CA ASP A 13 2.78 1.28 -17.81
C ASP A 13 1.43 0.60 -17.50
N LEU A 14 1.02 0.58 -16.22
CA LEU A 14 -0.29 0.06 -15.78
C LEU A 14 -1.44 1.08 -15.92
N GLY A 15 -1.14 2.30 -16.37
CA GLY A 15 -2.09 3.40 -16.44
C GLY A 15 -2.74 3.72 -15.09
N ILE A 16 -2.01 3.53 -13.99
CA ILE A 16 -2.46 3.82 -12.64
C ILE A 16 -2.20 5.29 -12.36
N SER A 17 -3.25 6.01 -11.94
CA SER A 17 -3.10 7.40 -11.52
C SER A 17 -2.39 7.47 -10.17
N TYR A 18 -1.38 8.33 -10.07
CA TYR A 18 -0.63 8.53 -8.84
C TYR A 18 -0.25 10.01 -8.65
N GLN A 19 0.00 10.39 -7.40
CA GLN A 19 0.55 11.68 -7.01
C GLN A 19 1.87 11.43 -6.26
N GLU A 20 2.95 12.08 -6.68
CA GLU A 20 4.19 12.06 -5.90
C GLU A 20 4.00 12.88 -4.61
N LEU A 21 4.23 12.25 -3.45
CA LEU A 21 4.18 12.91 -2.14
C LEU A 21 5.52 13.53 -1.77
N SER A 22 6.60 12.83 -2.13
CA SER A 22 7.99 13.21 -1.94
C SER A 22 8.87 12.33 -2.82
N LYS A 23 10.14 12.68 -3.00
CA LYS A 23 11.08 11.86 -3.76
C LYS A 23 11.06 10.40 -3.31
N GLY A 24 10.63 9.50 -4.20
CA GLY A 24 10.55 8.06 -3.93
C GLY A 24 9.30 7.61 -3.18
N ALA A 25 8.25 8.43 -3.08
CA ALA A 25 6.98 8.05 -2.48
C ALA A 25 5.78 8.58 -3.28
N TRP A 26 4.83 7.70 -3.57
CA TRP A 26 3.69 7.95 -4.44
C TRP A 26 2.40 7.54 -3.74
N LEU A 27 1.43 8.45 -3.71
CA LEU A 27 0.06 8.20 -3.34
C LEU A 27 -0.71 7.69 -4.55
N ILE A 28 -1.37 6.56 -4.41
CA ILE A 28 -2.27 6.00 -5.41
C ILE A 28 -3.69 6.12 -4.87
N GLU A 29 -4.52 6.79 -5.66
CA GLU A 29 -5.95 6.96 -5.43
C GLU A 29 -6.64 6.71 -6.77
N ASP A 30 -7.03 5.46 -7.01
CA ASP A 30 -7.70 5.05 -8.24
C ASP A 30 -8.95 4.24 -7.90
N GLU A 31 -9.97 4.95 -7.40
CA GLU A 31 -11.28 4.38 -7.08
C GLU A 31 -11.92 3.72 -8.32
N SER A 32 -11.62 4.23 -9.53
CA SER A 32 -12.14 3.70 -10.78
C SER A 32 -11.68 2.27 -11.07
N LYS A 33 -10.51 1.88 -10.54
CA LYS A 33 -9.98 0.51 -10.59
C LYS A 33 -10.25 -0.29 -9.32
N GLY A 34 -11.05 0.24 -8.39
CA GLY A 34 -11.38 -0.43 -7.12
C GLY A 34 -10.19 -0.59 -6.18
N MET A 35 -9.13 0.21 -6.35
CA MET A 35 -7.96 0.13 -5.48
C MET A 35 -8.19 0.93 -4.19
N PRO A 36 -7.85 0.37 -3.01
CA PRO A 36 -7.85 1.16 -1.79
C PRO A 36 -6.80 2.25 -1.88
N LYS A 37 -7.02 3.35 -1.16
CA LYS A 37 -6.01 4.39 -1.01
C LYS A 37 -4.71 3.76 -0.48
N MET A 38 -3.62 3.97 -1.20
CA MET A 38 -2.36 3.32 -0.87
C MET A 38 -1.17 4.25 -1.13
N VAL A 39 -0.11 4.05 -0.35
CA VAL A 39 1.18 4.70 -0.53
C VAL A 39 2.19 3.64 -0.93
N VAL A 40 2.88 3.89 -2.04
CA VAL A 40 4.06 3.12 -2.46
C VAL A 40 5.28 3.97 -2.16
N SER A 41 6.26 3.43 -1.45
CA SER A 41 7.54 4.10 -1.23
C SER A 41 8.72 3.20 -1.54
N HIS A 42 9.81 3.81 -2.01
CA HIS A 42 11.06 3.13 -2.30
C HIS A 42 12.12 3.59 -1.29
N VAL A 43 12.58 2.65 -0.47
CA VAL A 43 13.67 2.82 0.48
C VAL A 43 14.71 1.76 0.13
N ASP A 44 15.76 2.15 -0.58
CA ASP A 44 16.74 1.21 -1.15
C ASP A 44 17.17 0.11 -0.15
N PRO A 45 17.11 -1.18 -0.52
CA PRO A 45 16.68 -1.76 -1.80
C PRO A 45 15.20 -2.21 -1.86
N ILE A 46 14.35 -1.68 -0.97
CA ILE A 46 13.01 -2.18 -0.67
C ILE A 46 11.94 -1.26 -1.25
N VAL A 47 10.91 -1.86 -1.87
CA VAL A 47 9.65 -1.18 -2.18
C VAL A 47 8.62 -1.56 -1.12
N ILE A 48 8.06 -0.56 -0.44
CA ILE A 48 7.03 -0.73 0.58
C ILE A 48 5.70 -0.33 -0.05
N VAL A 49 4.69 -1.19 0.09
CA VAL A 49 3.32 -0.93 -0.35
C VAL A 49 2.42 -0.93 0.88
N ARG A 50 1.79 0.21 1.17
CA ARG A 50 0.88 0.37 2.31
C ARG A 50 -0.50 0.77 1.83
N ALA A 51 -1.49 -0.08 2.04
CA ALA A 51 -2.90 0.25 1.81
C ALA A 51 -3.56 0.71 3.11
N ASP A 52 -4.38 1.75 3.04
CA ASP A 52 -5.31 2.12 4.10
C ASP A 52 -6.61 1.33 3.89
N VAL A 53 -6.88 0.36 4.76
CA VAL A 53 -7.97 -0.62 4.58
C VAL A 53 -9.19 -0.25 5.41
N LEU A 54 -9.00 0.00 6.72
CA LEU A 54 -10.08 0.32 7.63
C LEU A 54 -9.58 1.10 8.85
N PRO A 55 -10.38 2.04 9.38
CA PRO A 55 -10.07 2.72 10.63
C PRO A 55 -10.29 1.78 11.83
N VAL A 56 -9.44 1.92 12.85
CA VAL A 56 -9.59 1.15 14.10
C VAL A 56 -10.88 1.56 14.81
N PRO A 57 -11.78 0.63 15.17
CA PRO A 57 -13.03 0.94 15.84
C PRO A 57 -12.80 1.41 17.28
N GLY A 58 -13.67 2.29 17.77
CA GLY A 58 -13.58 2.85 19.13
C GLY A 58 -13.91 1.84 20.25
N ASN A 59 -14.72 0.82 19.94
CA ASN A 59 -15.08 -0.29 20.82
C ASN A 59 -14.76 -1.62 20.13
N ASN A 60 -14.58 -2.71 20.89
CA ASN A 60 -14.27 -4.06 20.39
C ASN A 60 -13.01 -4.15 19.50
N ARG A 61 -12.07 -3.23 19.67
CA ARG A 61 -10.79 -3.24 18.93
C ARG A 61 -9.96 -4.49 19.21
N GLU A 62 -10.10 -5.07 20.40
CA GLU A 62 -9.39 -6.29 20.82
C GLU A 62 -9.84 -7.49 19.98
N GLU A 63 -11.14 -7.58 19.64
CA GLU A 63 -11.68 -8.63 18.77
C GLU A 63 -11.18 -8.47 17.33
N LEU A 64 -11.15 -7.23 16.83
CA LEU A 64 -10.55 -6.93 15.53
C LEU A 64 -9.07 -7.33 15.51
N PHE A 65 -8.27 -6.91 16.50
CA PHE A 65 -6.85 -7.22 16.55
C PHE A 65 -6.58 -8.72 16.65
N ALA A 66 -7.36 -9.44 17.47
CA ALA A 66 -7.27 -10.90 17.54
C ALA A 66 -7.56 -11.56 16.19
N THR A 67 -8.53 -11.02 15.43
CA THR A 67 -8.84 -11.51 14.08
C THR A 67 -7.70 -11.23 13.10
N LEU A 68 -7.18 -10.00 13.09
CA LEU A 68 -6.05 -9.62 12.22
C LEU A 68 -4.80 -10.46 12.50
N LEU A 69 -4.48 -10.74 13.76
CA LEU A 69 -3.36 -11.59 14.13
C LEU A 69 -3.53 -13.04 13.64
N LYS A 70 -4.74 -13.60 13.72
CA LYS A 70 -5.03 -14.93 13.18
C LYS A 70 -4.91 -14.97 11.66
N LEU A 71 -5.39 -13.92 10.97
CA LEU A 71 -5.26 -13.80 9.52
C LEU A 71 -3.78 -13.72 9.10
N ASN A 72 -2.97 -12.95 9.83
CA ASN A 72 -1.52 -12.86 9.58
C ASN A 72 -0.85 -14.24 9.66
N GLY A 73 -1.23 -15.07 10.64
CA GLY A 73 -0.59 -16.38 10.84
C GLY A 73 -1.12 -17.54 9.98
N ASN A 74 -2.33 -17.43 9.42
CA ASN A 74 -2.97 -18.53 8.68
C ASN A 74 -3.02 -18.31 7.16
N ASP A 75 -3.30 -17.09 6.72
CA ASP A 75 -3.64 -16.83 5.31
C ASP A 75 -2.46 -16.29 4.49
N PHE A 76 -1.41 -15.81 5.15
CA PHE A 76 -0.20 -15.34 4.47
C PHE A 76 0.93 -16.37 4.63
N LEU A 77 1.29 -17.05 3.53
CA LEU A 77 2.42 -18.00 3.46
C LEU A 77 3.77 -17.39 3.91
N HIS A 78 3.87 -16.05 3.85
CA HIS A 78 5.02 -15.24 4.26
C HIS A 78 4.63 -14.02 5.12
N GLY A 79 3.48 -14.07 5.80
CA GLY A 79 3.01 -12.99 6.67
C GLY A 79 3.49 -13.21 8.10
N ALA A 80 4.19 -12.20 8.63
CA ALA A 80 4.70 -12.07 10.01
C ALA A 80 5.09 -13.37 10.74
#